data_AF-A0A8C3HRA7-F1
#
_entry.id   AF-A0A8C3HRA7-F1
#
_cell.length_a   1.000
_cell.length_b   1.000
_cell.length_c   1.000
_cell.angle_alpha   90.00
_cell.angle_beta   90.00
_cell.angle_gamma   90.00
#
_symmetry.space_group_name_H-M   'P 1'
#
loop_
_entity.id
_entity.type
_entity.pdbx_description
1 polymer ?
#
loop_
_entity_poly.entity_id
_entity_poly.type
_entity_poly.pdbx_seq_one_letter_code
_entity_poly.pdbx_strand_id
1 'polypeptide(L)'
;SFLLNPGTCGYRNSLKMSVPNQQYPTIVNPPPPEYINPKKPGCLTNQLQYLQRVVMKAMWRHNFSWPFHQPVDAAALNLPDYYNIIKKPMDLSTIKKRLEHNYYTKATDCIEDFKTMFTNCYVYNKVCKMLKRGVCSKCV
;
A
#
# COMPACT_ATOMS: atom_id res chain seq x y z
N SER A 1 48.72 -13.83 -5.43
CA SER A 1 48.70 -15.22 -5.94
C SER A 1 49.07 -16.10 -4.77
N PHE A 2 48.18 -16.89 -4.16
CA PHE A 2 47.63 -18.20 -4.57
C PHE A 2 47.15 -18.78 -3.22
N LEU A 3 46.07 -19.55 -3.00
CA LEU A 3 45.11 -20.31 -3.79
C LEU A 3 43.88 -20.64 -2.93
N LEU A 4 42.79 -20.97 -3.61
CA LEU A 4 41.54 -21.55 -3.12
C LEU A 4 41.64 -23.08 -2.85
N ASN A 5 40.82 -23.54 -1.87
CA ASN A 5 40.13 -24.86 -1.74
C ASN A 5 40.98 -26.14 -1.50
N PRO A 6 40.43 -27.32 -1.09
CA PRO A 6 39.01 -27.76 -0.93
C PRO A 6 38.67 -28.67 0.31
N GLY A 7 37.36 -28.77 0.66
CA GLY A 7 36.67 -29.98 1.23
C GLY A 7 37.13 -30.53 2.61
N THR A 8 36.41 -31.30 3.42
CA THR A 8 35.05 -31.86 3.52
C THR A 8 34.96 -32.43 4.93
N CYS A 9 33.86 -32.24 5.68
CA CYS A 9 33.46 -33.20 6.71
C CYS A 9 31.93 -33.26 6.73
N GLY A 10 31.39 -34.38 6.27
CA GLY A 10 29.97 -34.62 6.17
C GLY A 10 29.36 -35.14 7.46
N TYR A 11 28.07 -34.87 7.64
CA TYR A 11 27.13 -35.75 8.34
C TYR A 11 25.75 -35.64 7.65
N ARG A 12 25.37 -36.71 6.96
CA ARG A 12 23.98 -37.18 6.78
C ARG A 12 23.76 -38.17 7.95
N ASN A 13 22.64 -38.30 8.66
CA ASN A 13 21.23 -38.10 8.33
C ASN A 13 20.38 -38.03 9.62
N SER A 14 19.25 -37.31 9.51
CA SER A 14 17.92 -37.69 10.03
C SER A 14 17.62 -37.61 11.54
N LEU A 15 17.14 -36.44 11.96
CA LEU A 15 15.90 -36.33 12.75
C LEU A 15 15.02 -35.27 12.08
N LYS A 16 14.15 -35.70 11.16
CA LYS A 16 13.04 -34.88 10.69
C LYS A 16 12.05 -34.74 11.85
N MET A 17 12.17 -33.68 12.64
CA MET A 17 11.02 -33.19 13.38
C MET A 17 10.07 -32.62 12.33
N SER A 18 8.99 -33.34 12.04
CA SER A 18 7.88 -32.83 11.24
C SER A 18 7.24 -31.69 12.04
N VAL A 19 7.72 -30.47 11.80
CA VAL A 19 7.00 -29.26 12.16
C VAL A 19 5.65 -29.34 11.45
N PRO A 20 4.52 -29.24 12.16
CA PRO A 20 3.21 -29.18 11.51
C PRO A 20 3.26 -28.06 10.48
N ASN A 21 2.88 -28.38 9.24
CA ASN A 21 2.77 -27.44 8.15
C ASN A 21 1.69 -26.40 8.49
N GLN A 22 2.04 -25.42 9.33
CA GLN A 22 1.25 -24.22 9.50
C GLN A 22 1.38 -23.47 8.19
N GLN A 23 0.38 -23.65 7.32
CA GLN A 23 0.15 -22.77 6.19
C GLN A 23 0.02 -21.35 6.74
N TYR A 24 1.13 -20.62 6.80
CA TYR A 24 1.06 -19.17 6.97
C TYR A 24 0.34 -18.64 5.74
N PRO A 25 -0.78 -17.92 5.89
CA PRO A 25 -1.48 -17.35 4.75
C PRO A 25 -0.50 -16.47 3.98
N THR A 26 -0.27 -16.79 2.71
CA THR A 26 0.54 -15.96 1.82
C THR A 26 -0.16 -14.62 1.67
N ILE A 27 0.44 -13.57 2.22
CA ILE A 27 -0.08 -12.21 2.10
C ILE A 27 0.15 -11.75 0.66
N VAL A 28 -0.92 -11.54 -0.10
CA VAL A 28 -0.86 -11.09 -1.49
C VAL A 28 -1.38 -9.67 -1.59
N ASN A 29 -0.59 -8.76 -2.14
CA ASN A 29 -1.03 -7.41 -2.45
C ASN A 29 -1.93 -7.43 -3.70
N PRO A 30 -3.07 -6.71 -3.70
CA PRO A 30 -3.90 -6.55 -4.88
C PRO A 30 -3.15 -5.77 -5.96
N PRO A 31 -3.61 -5.86 -7.22
CA PRO A 31 -3.10 -4.99 -8.27
C PRO A 31 -3.31 -3.51 -7.89
N PRO A 32 -2.43 -2.60 -8.33
CA PRO A 32 -2.61 -1.17 -8.10
C PRO A 32 -3.96 -0.67 -8.64
N PRO A 33 -4.60 0.31 -8.00
CA PRO A 33 -5.84 0.85 -8.53
C PRO A 33 -5.65 1.46 -9.93
N GLU A 34 -6.63 1.25 -10.80
CA GLU A 34 -6.61 1.79 -12.16
C GLU A 34 -6.54 3.32 -12.15
N TYR A 35 -5.75 3.90 -13.06
CA TYR A 35 -5.62 5.36 -13.20
C TYR A 35 -5.92 5.87 -14.62
N ILE A 36 -6.30 4.97 -15.53
CA ILE A 36 -6.77 5.27 -16.88
C ILE A 36 -8.11 4.56 -17.06
N ASN A 37 -9.11 5.26 -17.59
CA ASN A 37 -10.39 4.65 -17.95
C ASN A 37 -10.67 4.88 -19.44
N PRO A 38 -10.42 3.89 -20.32
CA PRO A 38 -10.65 4.04 -21.75
C PRO A 38 -12.15 4.11 -22.11
N LYS A 39 -13.04 3.64 -21.23
CA LYS A 39 -14.49 3.63 -21.47
C LYS A 39 -15.17 4.94 -21.09
N LYS A 40 -14.54 5.72 -20.21
CA LYS A 40 -15.06 7.00 -19.72
C LYS A 40 -13.91 8.01 -19.65
N PRO A 41 -13.64 8.75 -20.74
CA PRO A 41 -12.63 9.79 -20.70
C PRO A 41 -13.04 10.81 -19.64
N GLY A 42 -12.14 11.11 -18.70
CA GLY A 42 -12.38 12.20 -17.76
C GLY A 42 -12.21 13.55 -18.44
N CYS A 43 -12.30 14.61 -17.65
CA CYS A 43 -12.23 15.97 -18.16
C CYS A 43 -11.36 16.84 -17.26
N LEU A 44 -10.76 17.87 -17.83
CA LEU A 44 -9.95 18.82 -17.09
C LEU A 44 -10.79 20.05 -16.71
N THR A 45 -11.17 20.16 -15.44
CA THR A 45 -11.89 21.33 -14.90
C THR A 45 -10.97 22.22 -14.08
N ASN A 46 -11.33 23.49 -13.87
CA ASN A 46 -10.62 24.40 -12.96
C ASN A 46 -10.47 23.83 -11.53
N GLN A 47 -11.51 23.16 -11.04
CA GLN A 47 -11.49 22.49 -9.73
C GLN A 47 -10.49 21.32 -9.70
N LEU A 48 -10.44 20.48 -10.74
CA LEU A 48 -9.47 19.38 -10.84
C LEU A 48 -8.03 19.89 -10.99
N GLN A 49 -7.83 20.97 -11.75
CA GLN A 49 -6.54 21.65 -11.84
C GLN A 49 -6.10 22.21 -10.47
N TYR A 50 -7.02 22.80 -9.71
CA TYR A 50 -6.72 23.27 -8.35
C TYR A 50 -6.35 22.11 -7.43
N LEU A 51 -7.10 21.01 -7.47
CA LEU A 51 -6.78 19.79 -6.72
C LEU A 51 -5.39 19.24 -7.07
N GLN A 52 -4.99 19.27 -8.33
CA GLN A 52 -3.66 18.82 -8.76
C GLN A 52 -2.54 19.78 -8.37
N ARG A 53 -2.69 21.07 -8.67
CA ARG A 53 -1.59 22.05 -8.55
C ARG A 53 -1.39 22.54 -7.11
N VAL A 54 -2.47 22.58 -6.34
CA VAL A 54 -2.47 23.14 -4.98
C VAL A 54 -2.59 22.03 -3.95
N VAL A 55 -3.71 21.30 -3.93
CA VAL A 55 -4.02 20.34 -2.85
C VAL A 55 -3.06 19.16 -2.87
N MET A 56 -2.90 18.48 -4.00
CA MET A 56 -1.99 17.35 -4.15
C MET A 56 -0.53 17.76 -3.86
N LYS A 57 -0.08 18.92 -4.34
CA LYS A 57 1.27 19.43 -4.08
C LYS A 57 1.50 19.77 -2.60
N ALA A 58 0.48 20.29 -1.90
CA ALA A 58 0.56 20.56 -0.47
C ALA A 58 0.62 19.24 0.33
N MET A 59 -0.27 18.29 0.00
CA MET A 59 -0.31 16.96 0.61
C MET A 59 1.01 16.22 0.44
N TRP A 60 1.57 16.20 -0.77
CA TRP A 60 2.82 15.48 -1.08
C TRP A 60 4.03 16.00 -0.31
N ARG A 61 4.08 17.31 -0.03
CA ARG A 61 5.20 17.95 0.68
C ARG A 61 5.05 17.91 2.19
N HIS A 62 3.91 17.48 2.70
CA HIS A 62 3.68 17.43 4.14
C HIS A 62 4.62 16.39 4.78
N ASN A 63 5.24 16.75 5.92
CA ASN A 63 6.28 15.96 6.58
C ASN A 63 5.85 14.51 6.89
N PHE A 64 4.56 14.30 7.16
CA PHE A 64 4.00 12.99 7.52
C PHE A 64 3.22 12.33 6.37
N SER A 65 3.41 12.78 5.13
CA SER A 65 2.69 12.22 3.98
C SER A 65 3.33 10.94 3.43
N TRP A 66 4.59 10.65 3.79
CA TRP A 66 5.37 9.54 3.26
C TRP A 66 4.66 8.16 3.30
N PRO A 67 3.86 7.79 4.33
CA PRO A 67 3.17 6.49 4.35
C PRO A 67 2.07 6.38 3.28
N PHE A 68 1.58 7.52 2.80
CA PHE A 68 0.51 7.60 1.82
C PHE A 68 1.03 7.75 0.40
N HIS A 69 2.36 7.84 0.19
CA HIS A 69 2.92 8.07 -1.14
C HIS A 69 2.73 6.88 -2.07
N GLN A 70 2.61 5.65 -1.55
CA GLN A 70 2.46 4.43 -2.33
C GLN A 70 1.32 3.56 -1.76
N PRO A 71 0.77 2.62 -2.55
CA PRO A 71 -0.13 1.59 -2.02
C PRO A 71 0.51 0.87 -0.82
N VAL A 72 -0.30 0.54 0.19
CA VAL A 72 0.16 -0.19 1.38
C VAL A 72 0.65 -1.58 0.98
N ASP A 73 1.92 -1.89 1.20
CA ASP A 73 2.44 -3.24 0.98
C ASP A 73 2.16 -4.11 2.22
N ALA A 74 1.04 -4.83 2.21
CA ALA A 74 0.62 -5.68 3.31
C ALA A 74 1.60 -6.83 3.56
N ALA A 75 2.22 -7.36 2.50
CA ALA A 75 3.21 -8.43 2.60
C ALA A 75 4.49 -7.94 3.28
N ALA A 76 5.05 -6.81 2.82
CA ALA A 76 6.27 -6.23 3.40
C ALA A 76 6.07 -5.74 4.84
N LEU A 77 4.86 -5.26 5.18
CA LEU A 77 4.53 -4.80 6.53
C LEU A 77 4.04 -5.92 7.47
N ASN A 78 3.87 -7.14 6.96
CA ASN A 78 3.33 -8.30 7.66
C ASN A 78 1.93 -8.02 8.27
N LEU A 79 1.02 -7.52 7.42
CA LEU A 79 -0.36 -7.17 7.76
C LEU A 79 -1.34 -8.14 7.07
N PRO A 80 -1.52 -9.37 7.58
CA PRO A 80 -2.23 -10.44 6.88
C PRO A 80 -3.73 -10.17 6.67
N ASP A 81 -4.32 -9.27 7.45
CA ASP A 81 -5.74 -8.91 7.43
C ASP A 81 -6.02 -7.56 6.76
N TYR A 82 -4.99 -6.83 6.31
CA TYR A 82 -5.15 -5.47 5.78
C TYR A 82 -6.18 -5.40 4.65
N TYR A 83 -6.00 -6.21 3.60
CA TYR A 83 -6.93 -6.24 2.45
C TYR A 83 -8.22 -7.03 2.71
N ASN A 84 -8.29 -7.76 3.83
CA ASN A 84 -9.55 -8.32 4.31
C ASN A 84 -10.42 -7.25 4.98
N ILE A 85 -9.83 -6.23 5.59
CA ILE A 85 -10.53 -5.10 6.21
C ILE A 85 -10.75 -3.97 5.20
N ILE A 86 -9.71 -3.60 4.46
CA ILE A 86 -9.71 -2.49 3.51
C ILE A 86 -10.12 -2.97 2.12
N LYS A 87 -11.35 -2.66 1.75
CA LYS A 87 -11.97 -3.11 0.48
C LYS A 87 -11.66 -2.24 -0.73
N LYS A 88 -11.39 -0.95 -0.52
CA LYS A 88 -11.03 0.00 -1.59
C LYS A 88 -9.70 0.68 -1.26
N PRO A 89 -8.55 0.04 -1.57
CA PRO A 89 -7.24 0.64 -1.35
C PRO A 89 -7.09 1.95 -2.12
N MET A 90 -6.43 2.95 -1.51
CA MET A 90 -6.17 4.25 -2.14
C MET A 90 -4.93 4.90 -1.53
N ASP A 91 -4.17 5.63 -2.34
CA ASP A 91 -2.91 6.28 -2.00
C ASP A 91 -2.65 7.53 -2.87
N LEU A 92 -1.70 8.38 -2.45
CA LEU A 92 -1.39 9.63 -3.13
C LEU A 92 -0.79 9.44 -4.52
N SER A 93 0.01 8.40 -4.76
CA SER A 93 0.55 8.17 -6.12
C SER A 93 -0.56 7.81 -7.10
N THR A 94 -1.53 7.01 -6.67
CA THR A 94 -2.71 6.68 -7.48
C THR A 94 -3.53 7.93 -7.78
N ILE A 95 -3.86 8.74 -6.76
CA ILE A 95 -4.63 9.99 -6.96
C ILE A 95 -3.86 10.96 -7.88
N LYS A 96 -2.52 11.06 -7.71
CA LYS A 96 -1.66 11.89 -8.56
C LYS A 96 -1.70 11.43 -10.01
N LYS A 97 -1.51 10.14 -10.28
CA LYS A 97 -1.61 9.56 -11.63
C LYS A 97 -2.99 9.79 -12.24
N ARG A 98 -4.06 9.62 -11.46
CA ARG A 98 -5.45 9.88 -11.91
C ARG A 98 -5.68 11.34 -12.31
N LEU A 99 -5.12 12.30 -11.57
CA LEU A 99 -5.16 13.72 -11.95
C LEU A 99 -4.33 14.00 -13.21
N GLU A 100 -3.14 13.40 -13.35
CA GLU A 100 -2.26 13.58 -14.51
C GLU A 100 -2.82 12.98 -15.80
N HIS A 101 -3.59 11.89 -15.71
CA HIS A 101 -4.16 11.18 -16.85
C HIS A 101 -5.64 11.52 -17.10
N ASN A 102 -6.14 12.62 -16.53
CA ASN A 102 -7.53 13.06 -16.66
C ASN A 102 -8.54 11.91 -16.38
N TYR A 103 -8.30 11.14 -15.32
CA TYR A 103 -9.17 10.03 -14.94
C TYR A 103 -10.52 10.50 -14.38
N TYR A 104 -10.52 11.61 -13.64
CA TYR A 104 -11.70 12.11 -12.97
C TYR A 104 -12.61 12.90 -13.92
N THR A 105 -13.91 12.71 -13.79
CA THR A 105 -14.91 13.56 -14.46
C THR A 105 -15.30 14.74 -13.58
N LYS A 106 -15.34 14.57 -12.25
CA LYS A 106 -15.71 15.62 -11.31
C LYS A 106 -14.68 15.76 -10.19
N ALA A 107 -14.55 16.97 -9.65
CA ALA A 107 -13.71 17.22 -8.48
C ALA A 107 -14.15 16.39 -7.26
N THR A 108 -15.44 16.14 -7.12
CA THR A 108 -16.02 15.28 -6.07
C THR A 108 -15.41 13.87 -6.09
N ASP A 109 -15.16 13.31 -7.27
CA ASP A 109 -14.62 11.95 -7.40
C ASP A 109 -13.18 11.87 -6.85
N CYS A 110 -12.37 12.90 -7.13
CA CYS A 110 -11.03 13.03 -6.58
C CYS A 110 -11.04 13.24 -5.06
N ILE A 111 -11.96 14.08 -4.56
CA ILE A 111 -12.14 14.32 -3.12
C ILE A 111 -12.55 13.03 -2.40
N GLU A 112 -13.42 12.21 -3.00
CA GLU A 112 -13.81 10.91 -2.43
C GLU A 112 -12.64 9.93 -2.34
N ASP A 113 -11.70 9.96 -3.27
CA ASP A 113 -10.49 9.12 -3.17
C ASP A 113 -9.55 9.61 -2.05
N PHE A 114 -9.39 10.92 -1.85
CA PHE A 114 -8.68 11.45 -0.67
C PHE A 114 -9.37 11.01 0.64
N LYS A 115 -10.70 11.13 0.73
CA LYS A 115 -11.46 10.65 1.90
C LYS A 115 -11.28 9.15 2.12
N THR A 116 -11.33 8.36 1.05
CA THR A 116 -11.13 6.91 1.09
C THR A 116 -9.76 6.58 1.68
N MET A 117 -8.70 7.23 1.21
CA MET A 117 -7.32 7.05 1.71
C MET A 117 -7.22 7.28 3.23
N PHE A 118 -7.76 8.42 3.72
CA PHE A 118 -7.75 8.71 5.16
C PHE A 118 -8.66 7.78 5.97
N THR A 119 -9.83 7.44 5.43
CA THR A 119 -10.78 6.54 6.10
C THR A 119 -10.19 5.16 6.27
N ASN A 120 -9.50 4.62 5.24
CA ASN A 120 -8.81 3.34 5.32
C ASN A 120 -7.76 3.35 6.45
N CYS A 121 -6.95 4.39 6.51
CA CYS A 121 -5.96 4.58 7.57
C CYS A 121 -6.64 4.61 8.95
N TYR A 122 -7.72 5.38 9.13
CA TYR A 122 -8.44 5.44 10.40
C TYR A 122 -9.05 4.08 10.79
N VAL A 123 -9.76 3.43 9.87
CA VAL A 123 -10.45 2.15 10.12
C VAL A 123 -9.45 1.07 10.50
N TYR A 124 -8.41 0.87 9.70
CA TYR A 124 -7.42 -0.18 9.97
C TYR A 124 -6.65 0.11 11.27
N ASN A 125 -6.21 1.35 11.47
CA ASN A 125 -5.45 1.71 12.67
C ASN A 125 -6.31 1.70 13.94
N LYS A 126 -7.61 1.97 13.86
CA LYS A 126 -8.52 1.86 15.02
C LYS A 126 -8.70 0.40 15.43
N VAL A 127 -8.92 -0.50 14.47
CA VAL A 127 -9.03 -1.94 14.71
C VAL A 127 -7.71 -2.48 15.27
N CYS A 128 -6.57 -2.09 14.71
CA CYS A 128 -5.26 -2.52 15.18
C CYS A 128 -4.91 -1.98 16.58
N LYS A 129 -5.22 -0.70 16.87
CA LYS A 129 -5.05 -0.11 18.21
C LYS A 129 -5.88 -0.81 19.29
N MET A 130 -7.06 -1.33 18.96
CA MET A 130 -7.84 -2.16 19.87
C MET A 130 -7.17 -3.53 20.13
N LEU A 131 -6.41 -4.04 19.17
CA LEU A 131 -5.80 -5.37 19.22
C LEU A 131 -4.39 -5.40 19.82
N LYS A 132 -3.58 -4.33 19.71
CA LYS A 132 -2.20 -4.31 20.24
C LYS A 132 -1.78 -2.93 20.76
N ARG A 133 -1.54 -2.80 22.08
CA ARG A 133 -0.93 -1.63 22.75
C ARG A 133 0.55 -1.37 22.36
N GLY A 134 0.96 -1.59 21.11
CA GLY A 134 2.39 -1.49 20.73
C GLY A 134 2.79 -1.60 19.26
N VAL A 135 1.87 -1.55 18.28
CA VAL A 135 2.22 -1.69 16.84
C VAL A 135 1.73 -0.51 15.99
N CYS A 136 1.61 0.69 16.57
CA CYS A 136 1.01 1.85 15.90
C CYS A 136 2.00 2.72 15.08
N SER A 137 3.23 2.25 14.84
CA SER A 137 4.24 3.07 14.13
C SER A 137 4.56 2.58 12.72
N LYS A 138 3.82 1.61 12.18
CA LYS A 138 4.09 1.06 10.83
C LYS A 138 3.20 1.62 9.72
N CYS A 139 2.19 2.43 10.07
CA CYS A 139 1.29 3.08 9.11
C CYS A 139 1.28 4.61 9.25
N VAL A 140 2.22 5.19 10.02
CA VAL A 140 2.44 6.64 10.20
C VAL A 140 3.94 6.91 10.17
#